data_AF-A0A7Y7I3A4-F1
#
_entry.id   AF-A0A7Y7I3A4-F1
#
_cell.length_a   1.000
_cell.length_b   1.000
_cell.length_c   1.000
_cell.angle_alpha   90.00
_cell.angle_beta   90.00
_cell.angle_gamma   90.00
#
_symmetry.space_group_name_H-M   'P 1'
#
loop_
_entity.id
_entity.type
_entity.pdbx_description
1 polymer ?
#
loop_
_entity_poly.entity_id
_entity_poly.type
_entity_poly.pdbx_seq_one_letter_code
_entity_poly.pdbx_strand_id
1 'polypeptide(L)'
;MSALWLFVGTFGLVFALGLQSQLVNNGHFVAAFLNSGAIGVCNLVLFKLAPDATGIEIAAYLAGGPLGIVASMWVYRRTRDVLQDLADLGRSISGSARP
;
A
#
# COMPACT_ATOMS: atom_id res chain seq x y z
N MET A 1 12.21 17.63 12.82
CA MET A 1 11.20 17.65 11.74
C MET A 1 11.40 16.52 10.73
N SER A 2 12.59 15.92 10.63
CA SER A 2 12.92 14.82 9.72
C SER A 2 12.39 13.44 10.16
N ALA A 3 12.22 13.18 11.46
CA ALA A 3 11.67 11.90 11.97
C ALA A 3 10.28 11.54 11.43
N LEU A 4 9.34 12.50 11.42
CA LEU A 4 7.99 12.27 10.92
C LEU A 4 7.99 12.02 9.40
N TRP A 5 8.80 12.77 8.65
CA TRP A 5 8.93 12.59 7.21
C TRP A 5 9.61 11.27 6.84
N LEU A 6 10.59 10.82 7.63
CA LEU A 6 11.20 9.50 7.48
C LEU A 6 10.21 8.39 7.83
N PHE A 7 9.42 8.54 8.90
CA PHE A 7 8.34 7.61 9.22
C PHE A 7 7.34 7.51 8.06
N VAL A 8 6.79 8.64 7.61
CA VAL A 8 5.79 8.68 6.54
C VAL A 8 6.37 8.18 5.22
N GLY A 9 7.60 8.54 4.88
CA GLY A 9 8.29 8.07 3.68
C GLY A 9 8.51 6.56 3.69
N THR A 10 8.96 6.00 4.82
CA THR A 10 9.21 4.55 4.95
C THR A 10 7.91 3.78 5.03
N PHE A 11 6.92 4.30 5.77
CA PHE A 11 5.57 3.75 5.82
C PHE A 11 4.95 3.70 4.42
N GLY A 12 4.96 4.81 3.68
CA GLY A 12 4.43 4.89 2.33
C GLY A 12 5.17 3.98 1.36
N LEU A 13 6.51 3.94 1.41
CA LEU A 13 7.33 3.05 0.60
C LEU A 13 6.94 1.59 0.82
N VAL A 14 6.93 1.16 2.08
CA VAL A 14 6.73 -0.24 2.44
C VAL A 14 5.27 -0.66 2.25
N PHE A 15 4.33 0.24 2.52
CA PHE A 15 2.92 0.06 2.15
C PHE A 15 2.75 -0.16 0.65
N ALA A 16 3.37 0.68 -0.17
CA ALA A 16 3.33 0.55 -1.62
C ALA A 16 4.02 -0.73 -2.09
N LEU A 17 5.14 -1.15 -1.49
CA LEU A 17 5.80 -2.43 -1.81
C LEU A 17 4.90 -3.63 -1.49
N GLY A 18 4.22 -3.60 -0.34
CA GLY A 18 3.24 -4.62 0.03
C GLY A 18 2.07 -4.69 -0.96
N LEU A 19 1.51 -3.55 -1.34
CA LEU A 19 0.50 -3.46 -2.39
C LEU A 19 1.01 -3.94 -3.74
N GLN A 20 2.25 -3.63 -4.11
CA GLN A 20 2.84 -4.06 -5.38
C GLN A 20 2.86 -5.58 -5.50
N SER A 21 3.25 -6.27 -4.41
CA SER A 21 3.22 -7.74 -4.37
C SER A 21 1.82 -8.28 -4.65
N GLN A 22 0.79 -7.68 -4.04
CA GLN A 22 -0.60 -8.10 -4.23
C GLN A 22 -1.10 -7.79 -5.66
N LEU A 23 -0.81 -6.59 -6.19
CA LEU A 23 -1.25 -6.16 -7.51
C LEU A 23 -0.62 -6.97 -8.64
N VAL A 24 0.69 -7.27 -8.53
CA VAL A 24 1.41 -8.09 -9.52
C VAL A 24 0.94 -9.55 -9.44
N ASN A 25 0.80 -10.11 -8.23
CA ASN A 25 0.33 -11.49 -8.07
C ASN A 25 -1.12 -11.70 -8.55
N ASN A 26 -1.96 -10.66 -8.54
CA ASN A 26 -3.32 -10.69 -9.05
C ASN A 26 -3.47 -10.20 -10.51
N GLY A 27 -2.38 -9.86 -11.20
CA GLY A 27 -2.40 -9.48 -12.62
C GLY A 27 -2.91 -8.06 -12.92
N HIS A 28 -2.96 -7.16 -11.93
CA HIS A 28 -3.41 -5.78 -12.12
C HIS A 28 -2.30 -4.86 -12.65
N PHE A 29 -1.94 -4.98 -13.93
CA PHE A 29 -0.81 -4.27 -14.56
C PHE A 29 -0.87 -2.73 -14.45
N VAL A 30 -2.03 -2.11 -14.69
CA VAL A 30 -2.17 -0.64 -14.64
C VAL A 30 -1.98 -0.13 -13.21
N ALA A 31 -2.58 -0.81 -12.23
CA ALA A 31 -2.40 -0.47 -10.83
C ALA A 31 -0.94 -0.69 -10.38
N ALA A 32 -0.28 -1.76 -10.84
CA ALA A 32 1.12 -2.04 -10.57
C ALA A 32 2.06 -0.97 -11.17
N PHE A 33 1.72 -0.41 -12.33
CA PHE A 33 2.48 0.69 -12.93
C PHE A 33 2.38 1.98 -12.09
N LEU A 34 1.16 2.40 -11.73
CA LEU A 34 0.96 3.59 -10.90
C LEU A 34 1.60 3.45 -9.52
N ASN A 35 1.49 2.26 -8.91
CA ASN A 35 2.06 1.98 -7.60
C ASN A 35 3.60 1.93 -7.63
N SER A 36 4.22 1.54 -8.75
CA SER A 36 5.67 1.69 -8.96
C SER A 36 6.11 3.16 -8.96
N GLY A 37 5.27 4.06 -9.50
CA GLY A 37 5.49 5.50 -9.40
C GLY A 37 5.50 6.01 -7.95
N ALA A 38 4.55 5.53 -7.13
CA ALA A 38 4.49 5.87 -5.71
C ALA A 38 5.73 5.38 -4.93
N ILE A 39 6.22 4.18 -5.23
CA ILE A 39 7.49 3.65 -4.69
C ILE A 39 8.66 4.56 -5.05
N GLY A 40 8.74 5.00 -6.32
CA GLY A 40 9.77 5.92 -6.79
C GLY A 40 9.80 7.24 -6.03
N VAL A 41 8.63 7.85 -5.80
CA VAL A 41 8.50 9.10 -5.04
C VAL A 41 8.95 8.92 -3.58
N CYS A 42 8.56 7.83 -2.93
CA CYS A 42 8.97 7.57 -1.54
C CYS A 42 10.49 7.39 -1.43
N ASN A 43 11.12 6.71 -2.40
CA ASN A 43 12.58 6.58 -2.45
C ASN A 43 13.28 7.94 -2.62
N LEU A 44 12.78 8.83 -3.47
CA LEU A 44 13.36 10.18 -3.64
C LEU A 44 13.29 11.01 -2.35
N VAL A 45 12.20 10.88 -1.59
CA VAL A 45 12.05 11.54 -0.28
C VAL A 45 13.04 10.94 0.73
N LEU A 46 13.18 9.62 0.78
CA LEU A 46 14.13 8.96 1.68
C LEU A 46 15.59 9.31 1.35
N PHE A 47 15.97 9.36 0.07
CA PHE A 47 17.33 9.73 -0.33
C PHE A 47 17.71 11.16 0.08
N LYS A 48 16.75 12.08 0.17
CA LYS A 48 16.99 13.44 0.67
C LYS A 48 17.06 13.54 2.19
N LEU A 49 16.42 12.63 2.92
CA LEU A 49 16.30 12.70 4.38
C LEU A 49 17.29 11.77 5.12
N ALA A 50 17.85 10.77 4.44
CA ALA A 50 18.77 9.80 5.03
C ALA A 50 20.14 10.34 5.50
N PRO A 51 20.78 11.35 4.87
CA PRO A 51 22.13 11.76 5.27
C PRO A 51 22.22 12.46 6.65
N ASP A 52 21.11 13.02 7.16
CA ASP A 52 21.07 13.80 8.41
C ASP A 52 20.33 13.08 9.57
N ALA A 53 20.11 11.76 9.47
CA ALA A 53 19.26 11.03 10.41
C ALA A 53 19.95 10.72 11.77
N THR A 54 19.40 11.28 12.84
CA THR A 54 19.72 11.02 14.25
C THR A 54 19.06 9.74 14.79
N GLY A 55 19.38 9.30 16.02
CA GLY A 55 18.85 8.04 16.58
C GLY A 55 17.32 7.92 16.64
N ILE A 56 16.59 9.03 16.85
CA ILE A 56 15.11 9.05 16.85
C ILE A 56 14.56 8.85 15.44
N GLU A 57 15.26 9.32 14.43
CA GLU A 57 14.89 9.20 13.02
C GLU A 57 15.07 7.79 12.49
N ILE A 58 16.10 7.11 12.96
CA ILE A 58 16.32 5.69 12.71
C ILE A 58 15.18 4.85 13.31
N ALA A 59 14.75 5.15 14.54
CA ALA A 59 13.62 4.46 15.16
C ALA A 59 12.30 4.71 14.39
N ALA A 60 12.07 5.93 13.94
CA ALA A 60 10.91 6.31 13.13
C ALA A 60 10.91 5.60 11.75
N TYR A 61 12.07 5.53 11.08
CA TYR A 61 12.26 4.75 9.86
C TYR A 61 11.96 3.26 10.08
N LEU A 62 12.56 2.66 11.13
CA LEU A 62 12.37 1.25 11.47
C LEU A 62 10.91 0.91 11.79
N ALA A 63 10.20 1.78 12.50
CA ALA A 63 8.79 1.56 12.84
C ALA A 63 7.84 1.71 11.62
N GLY A 64 8.18 2.59 10.67
CA GLY A 64 7.38 2.83 9.46
C GLY A 64 7.23 1.57 8.60
N GLY A 65 8.26 0.74 8.50
CA GLY A 65 8.25 -0.47 7.67
C GLY A 65 7.21 -1.52 8.11
N PRO A 66 7.27 -2.07 9.34
CA PRO A 66 6.32 -3.05 9.84
C PRO A 66 4.86 -2.55 9.80
N LEU A 67 4.63 -1.29 10.17
CA LEU A 67 3.30 -0.69 10.12
C LEU A 67 2.79 -0.54 8.67
N GLY A 68 3.67 -0.17 7.73
CA GLY A 68 3.35 -0.08 6.31
C GLY A 68 2.91 -1.42 5.71
N ILE A 69 3.61 -2.52 6.04
CA ILE A 69 3.21 -3.86 5.56
C ILE A 69 1.84 -4.26 6.12
N VAL A 70 1.62 -4.15 7.43
CA VAL A 70 0.35 -4.56 8.04
C VAL A 70 -0.81 -3.72 7.48
N ALA A 71 -0.61 -2.41 7.30
CA ALA A 71 -1.59 -1.54 6.65
C ALA A 71 -1.87 -1.99 5.21
N SER A 72 -0.84 -2.36 4.43
CA SER A 72 -1.03 -2.84 3.05
C SER A 72 -1.88 -4.11 2.99
N MET A 73 -1.66 -5.05 3.90
CA MET A 73 -2.41 -6.30 3.99
C MET A 73 -3.87 -6.05 4.38
N TRP A 74 -4.11 -5.13 5.31
CA TRP A 74 -5.45 -4.77 5.75
C TRP A 74 -6.25 -4.07 4.65
N VAL A 75 -5.66 -3.06 4.00
CA VAL A 75 -6.30 -2.33 2.89
C VAL A 75 -6.62 -3.27 1.73
N TYR A 76 -5.68 -4.14 1.36
CA TYR A 76 -5.89 -5.08 0.27
C TYR A 76 -7.01 -6.07 0.57
N ARG A 77 -7.03 -6.65 1.78
CA ARG A 77 -8.09 -7.56 2.22
C ARG A 77 -9.45 -6.87 2.21
N ARG A 78 -9.55 -5.68 2.80
CA ARG A 78 -10.81 -4.92 2.87
C ARG A 78 -11.36 -4.59 1.49
N THR A 79 -10.49 -4.21 0.55
CA THR A 79 -10.89 -3.89 -0.83
C THR A 79 -11.37 -5.14 -1.56
N ARG A 80 -10.69 -6.29 -1.35
CA ARG A 80 -11.09 -7.57 -1.92
C ARG A 80 -12.46 -8.03 -1.39
N ASP A 81 -12.69 -7.94 -0.09
CA ASP A 81 -13.94 -8.36 0.54
C ASP A 81 -15.13 -7.54 -0.02
N VAL A 82 -14.98 -6.21 -0.11
CA VAL A 82 -16.00 -5.33 -0.69
C VAL A 82 -16.31 -5.69 -2.14
N LEU A 83 -15.29 -6.01 -2.93
CA LEU A 83 -15.50 -6.39 -4.34
C LEU A 83 -16.25 -7.73 -4.47
N GLN A 84 -15.99 -8.66 -3.55
CA GLN A 84 -16.71 -9.94 -3.49
C GLN A 84 -18.17 -9.73 -3.10
N ASP A 85 -18.45 -8.90 -2.10
CA ASP A 85 -19.83 -8.55 -1.69
C ASP A 85 -20.62 -7.94 -2.85
N LEU A 86 -20.00 -7.03 -3.61
CA LEU A 86 -20.61 -6.41 -4.79
C LEU A 86 -20.87 -7.42 -5.92
N ALA A 87 -19.93 -8.35 -6.14
CA ALA A 87 -20.09 -9.42 -7.12
C ALA A 87 -21.23 -10.38 -6.73
N ASP A 88 -21.37 -10.69 -5.44
CA ASP A 88 -22.45 -11.54 -4.93
C ASP A 88 -23.81 -10.86 -5.02
N LEU A 89 -23.87 -9.55 -4.70
CA LEU A 89 -25.09 -8.75 -4.89
C LEU A 89 -25.50 -8.70 -6.37
N GLY A 90 -24.55 -8.46 -7.28
CA GLY A 90 -24.79 -8.47 -8.72
C GLY A 90 -25.33 -9.81 -9.22
N ARG A 91 -24.78 -10.93 -8.72
CA ARG A 91 -25.28 -12.28 -9.02
C ARG A 91 -26.68 -12.53 -8.47
N SER A 92 -27.00 -12.07 -7.26
CA SER A 92 -28.33 -12.20 -6.67
C SER A 92 -29.39 -11.46 -7.48
N ILE A 93 -29.11 -10.21 -7.87
CA ILE A 93 -30.02 -9.40 -8.71
C ILE A 93 -30.19 -10.05 -10.08
N SER A 94 -29.10 -10.47 -10.73
CA SER A 94 -29.15 -11.13 -12.04
C SER A 94 -29.82 -12.51 -12.02
N GLY A 95 -29.73 -13.23 -10.90
CA GLY A 95 -30.38 -14.54 -10.70
C GLY A 95 -31.89 -14.44 -10.52
N SER A 96 -32.38 -13.31 -9.98
CA SER A 96 -33.82 -13.04 -9.86
C SER A 96 -34.51 -12.69 -11.19
N ALA A 97 -33.73 -12.44 -12.25
CA ALA A 97 -34.22 -12.02 -13.57
C ALA A 97 -34.42 -13.17 -14.57
N ARG A 98 -34.29 -14.44 -14.16
CA ARG A 98 -34.65 -15.59 -15.01
C ARG A 98 -36.04 -16.12 -14.60
N PRO A 99 -37.09 -15.92 -15.43
CA PRO A 99 -38.38 -16.57 -15.23
C PRO A 99 -38.30 -18.09 -15.47
#